data_AF-A0A5K7ZWE5-F1
#
_entry.id   AF-A0A5K7ZWE5-F1
#
_cell.length_a   1.000
_cell.length_b   1.000
_cell.length_c   1.000
_cell.angle_alpha   90.00
_cell.angle_beta   90.00
_cell.angle_gamma   90.00
#
_symmetry.space_group_name_H-M   'P 1'
#
loop_
_entity.id
_entity.type
_entity.pdbx_description
1 polymer ?
#
loop_
_entity_poly.entity_id
_entity_poly.type
_entity_poly.pdbx_seq_one_letter_code
_entity_poly.pdbx_strand_id
1 'polypeptide(L)'
;MTDSKSDKTRPDSARWLFLTNQMNLQMMLAAGLLMSREGFGDKYYRDLLDDCPGWIPLFPNTVPRALVDRVVAEARHLTPVAVEVDISALAGPAKTVSVFGSPQDITLPEVQGNTAEILLVPAPLPLSLIKKIYFKSAADKTAFVNRARAQYRNVPEAWFAKASGKKWFAGQSACTPGPIAPRETVPGLMARAQALGGTFALLFHLANRSDTGSRYYQWLAGMTDDSPEVDPILTFFPAWLRREAVFPPNKIQVNLFWTLVNDIVSTQSRELSRDVVLESIQREIEQLDDHARERYRESLSRLGDDLKALRGLSDDTLDALFQRHSRTFSRALILFFLMNSGRELLAFAHAALATDDVLAAAILFGAREGWIDLAVDLRHGKRFADDMALRMARACHHAAASGLTVATEAPPALPLRTLLRASEEDRRQQQRIAAAMLEIARRQKWDCIETTIRLPKGQYQLVVEPGSTRLVLDGDVKTIKASVRQDLFWEALSQLPLPLPDALERLARKTVE
;
A
#
# COMPACT_ATOMS: atom_id res chain seq x y z
N MET A 1 8.00 -30.26 -53.27
CA MET A 1 7.10 -29.19 -52.77
C MET A 1 6.35 -29.78 -51.59
N THR A 2 6.49 -29.38 -50.34
CA THR A 2 7.28 -28.33 -49.69
C THR A 2 7.37 -28.78 -48.23
N ASP A 3 8.61 -28.87 -47.71
CA ASP A 3 8.90 -29.16 -46.31
C ASP A 3 8.23 -28.15 -45.37
N SER A 4 7.55 -28.64 -44.35
CA SER A 4 7.09 -27.86 -43.21
C SER A 4 8.31 -27.45 -42.37
N LYS A 5 8.76 -26.20 -42.56
CA LYS A 5 9.76 -25.59 -41.68
C LYS A 5 9.16 -25.44 -40.27
N SER A 6 9.82 -26.11 -39.33
CA SER A 6 9.75 -25.89 -37.90
C SER A 6 9.73 -24.41 -37.56
N ASP A 7 8.72 -24.02 -36.79
CA ASP A 7 8.60 -22.71 -36.16
C ASP A 7 9.83 -22.48 -35.27
N LYS A 8 10.72 -21.57 -35.69
CA LYS A 8 11.88 -21.18 -34.92
C LYS A 8 11.39 -20.34 -33.74
N THR A 9 11.32 -20.99 -32.58
CA THR A 9 11.23 -20.32 -31.27
C THR A 9 12.15 -19.12 -31.23
N ARG A 10 11.56 -17.91 -31.04
CA ARG A 10 12.32 -16.71 -30.69
C ARG A 10 13.25 -17.05 -29.51
N PRO A 11 14.51 -16.59 -29.50
CA PRO A 11 15.35 -16.76 -28.32
C PRO A 11 14.63 -16.15 -27.12
N ASP A 12 14.45 -16.94 -26.06
CA ASP A 12 13.93 -16.47 -24.76
C ASP A 12 14.73 -15.20 -24.39
N SER A 13 14.03 -14.09 -24.15
CA SER A 13 14.65 -12.88 -23.64
C SER A 13 15.45 -13.21 -22.36
N ALA A 14 16.63 -12.62 -22.21
CA ALA A 14 17.50 -12.89 -21.07
C ALA A 14 16.76 -12.66 -19.75
N ARG A 15 16.92 -13.58 -18.79
CA ARG A 15 16.37 -13.43 -17.44
C ARG A 15 17.29 -12.52 -16.62
N TRP A 16 16.75 -11.59 -15.87
CA TRP A 16 17.53 -10.69 -15.04
C TRP A 16 17.42 -11.09 -13.58
N LEU A 17 18.56 -11.41 -12.96
CA LEU A 17 18.63 -11.97 -11.61
C LEU A 17 19.30 -10.99 -10.65
N PHE A 18 18.61 -10.63 -9.57
CA PHE A 18 19.20 -9.95 -8.41
C PHE A 18 19.73 -11.00 -7.42
N LEU A 19 21.00 -10.90 -7.00
CA LEU A 19 21.62 -11.80 -6.04
C LEU A 19 21.71 -11.14 -4.65
N THR A 20 21.19 -11.82 -3.63
CA THR A 20 21.28 -11.40 -2.22
C THR A 20 21.32 -12.64 -1.30
N ASN A 21 21.22 -12.44 0.01
CA ASN A 21 20.99 -13.50 0.99
C ASN A 21 19.52 -13.55 1.42
N GLN A 22 19.14 -14.67 2.02
CA GLN A 22 17.77 -14.95 2.39
C GLN A 22 17.21 -14.04 3.49
N MET A 23 18.07 -13.48 4.37
CA MET A 23 17.63 -12.56 5.43
C MET A 23 17.30 -11.19 4.87
N ASN A 24 18.18 -10.66 4.01
CA ASN A 24 17.91 -9.41 3.30
C ASN A 24 16.67 -9.52 2.42
N LEU A 25 16.49 -10.63 1.71
CA LEU A 25 15.28 -10.85 0.91
C LEU A 25 14.02 -10.85 1.79
N GLN A 26 14.02 -11.49 2.97
CA GLN A 26 12.86 -11.44 3.87
C GLN A 26 12.51 -10.00 4.26
N MET A 27 13.52 -9.19 4.56
CA MET A 27 13.34 -7.78 4.87
C MET A 27 12.75 -7.01 3.68
N MET A 28 13.31 -7.16 2.47
CA MET A 28 12.76 -6.57 1.25
C MET A 28 11.30 -6.96 0.99
N LEU A 29 10.97 -8.25 1.16
CA LEU A 29 9.61 -8.74 1.00
C LEU A 29 8.65 -8.14 2.04
N ALA A 30 9.09 -7.97 3.29
CA ALA A 30 8.31 -7.34 4.35
C ALA A 30 8.10 -5.84 4.10
N ALA A 31 9.09 -5.14 3.56
CA ALA A 31 9.00 -3.72 3.24
C ALA A 31 8.21 -3.41 1.95
N GLY A 32 7.87 -4.41 1.15
CA GLY A 32 7.16 -4.19 -0.11
C GLY A 32 8.06 -3.66 -1.24
N LEU A 33 9.39 -3.68 -1.10
CA LEU A 33 10.33 -3.10 -2.07
C LEU A 33 11.64 -3.91 -2.13
N LEU A 34 12.19 -4.09 -3.33
CA LEU A 34 13.62 -4.34 -3.50
C LEU A 34 14.33 -3.00 -3.30
N MET A 35 15.11 -2.86 -2.24
CA MET A 35 15.65 -1.58 -1.79
C MET A 35 17.18 -1.52 -1.90
N SER A 36 17.74 -0.30 -1.84
CA SER A 36 19.17 -0.10 -1.58
C SER A 36 19.51 -0.39 -0.11
N ARG A 37 20.81 -0.50 0.20
CA ARG A 37 21.33 -0.70 1.57
C ARG A 37 20.67 0.21 2.61
N GLU A 38 20.47 1.49 2.28
CA GLU A 38 19.92 2.48 3.20
C GLU A 38 18.51 2.16 3.70
N GLY A 39 17.73 1.40 2.92
CA GLY A 39 16.38 1.03 3.30
C GLY A 39 16.29 0.03 4.45
N PHE A 40 17.40 -0.61 4.82
CA PHE A 40 17.44 -1.65 5.85
C PHE A 40 17.71 -1.12 7.27
N GLY A 41 18.19 0.12 7.41
CA GLY A 41 18.71 0.63 8.68
C GLY A 41 19.82 -0.28 9.23
N ASP A 42 19.77 -0.56 10.53
CA ASP A 42 20.81 -1.33 11.24
C ASP A 42 20.70 -2.86 11.06
N LYS A 43 19.68 -3.37 10.36
CA LYS A 43 19.38 -4.81 10.26
C LYS A 43 19.91 -5.47 8.98
N TYR A 44 20.81 -4.81 8.29
CA TYR A 44 21.33 -5.26 6.99
C TYR A 44 22.50 -6.23 7.13
N TYR A 45 22.43 -7.36 6.41
CA TYR A 45 23.58 -8.23 6.18
C TYR A 45 24.30 -7.82 4.90
N ARG A 46 25.64 -7.74 4.92
CA ARG A 46 26.47 -7.36 3.77
C ARG A 46 26.18 -8.24 2.55
N ASP A 47 25.77 -7.61 1.46
CA ASP A 47 25.69 -8.20 0.13
C ASP A 47 26.21 -7.23 -0.95
N LEU A 48 25.78 -7.40 -2.22
CA LEU A 48 26.24 -6.61 -3.35
C LEU A 48 25.78 -5.14 -3.32
N LEU A 49 24.76 -4.80 -2.52
CA LEU A 49 24.27 -3.43 -2.39
C LEU A 49 25.29 -2.51 -1.71
N ASP A 50 26.30 -3.05 -1.02
CA ASP A 50 27.42 -2.30 -0.44
C ASP A 50 28.30 -1.66 -1.51
N ASP A 51 28.48 -2.35 -2.63
CA ASP A 51 29.31 -1.89 -3.74
C ASP A 51 28.53 -0.98 -4.71
N CYS A 52 27.21 -0.99 -4.59
CA CYS A 52 26.27 -0.37 -5.51
C CYS A 52 25.27 0.55 -4.79
N PRO A 53 25.73 1.61 -4.08
CA PRO A 53 24.83 2.43 -3.28
C PRO A 53 23.82 3.16 -4.18
N GLY A 54 22.52 2.93 -3.92
CA GLY A 54 21.43 3.49 -4.73
C GLY A 54 21.09 2.70 -6.00
N TRP A 55 21.75 1.56 -6.25
CA TRP A 55 21.53 0.71 -7.42
C TRP A 55 21.18 -0.73 -7.03
N ILE A 56 20.40 -1.40 -7.87
CA ILE A 56 20.11 -2.84 -7.79
C ILE A 56 20.85 -3.54 -8.93
N PRO A 57 21.89 -4.36 -8.64
CA PRO A 57 22.62 -5.09 -9.67
C PRO A 57 21.86 -6.34 -10.13
N LEU A 58 21.67 -6.46 -11.44
CA LEU A 58 20.97 -7.54 -12.11
C LEU A 58 21.91 -8.27 -13.07
N PHE A 59 21.89 -9.60 -13.03
CA PHE A 59 22.75 -10.48 -13.83
C PHE A 59 21.92 -11.25 -14.87
N PRO A 60 22.41 -11.39 -16.12
CA PRO A 60 21.71 -12.13 -17.15
C PRO A 60 21.83 -13.65 -16.93
N ASN A 61 20.69 -14.34 -16.88
CA ASN A 61 20.47 -15.79 -16.86
C ASN A 61 21.01 -16.57 -15.65
N THR A 62 22.20 -16.24 -15.15
CA THR A 62 22.87 -16.89 -14.02
C THR A 62 23.68 -15.87 -13.22
N VAL A 63 23.85 -16.10 -11.92
CA VAL A 63 24.69 -15.25 -11.08
C VAL A 63 26.13 -15.81 -11.01
N PRO A 64 27.17 -14.95 -11.06
CA PRO A 64 28.56 -15.36 -10.93
C PRO A 64 28.86 -16.11 -9.63
N ARG A 65 29.53 -17.26 -9.70
CA ARG A 65 29.86 -18.07 -8.51
C ARG A 65 30.66 -17.30 -7.46
N ALA A 66 31.59 -16.45 -7.88
CA ALA A 66 32.41 -15.64 -6.98
C ALA A 66 31.55 -14.68 -6.11
N LEU A 67 30.44 -14.16 -6.66
CA LEU A 67 29.52 -13.28 -5.93
C LEU A 67 28.60 -14.05 -4.98
N VAL A 68 28.31 -15.32 -5.27
CA VAL A 68 27.49 -16.18 -4.40
C VAL A 68 28.12 -16.36 -3.02
N ASP A 69 29.44 -16.60 -2.98
CA ASP A 69 30.15 -16.76 -1.71
C ASP A 69 30.23 -15.43 -0.95
N ARG A 70 30.29 -14.31 -1.68
CA ARG A 70 30.34 -12.96 -1.10
C ARG A 70 29.07 -12.58 -0.34
N VAL A 71 27.89 -12.82 -0.90
CA VAL A 71 26.61 -12.40 -0.29
C VAL A 71 26.25 -13.18 0.99
N VAL A 72 27.00 -14.24 1.32
CA VAL A 72 26.83 -15.03 2.54
C VAL A 72 28.06 -15.01 3.45
N ALA A 73 29.09 -14.23 3.11
CA ALA A 73 30.38 -14.26 3.81
C ALA A 73 30.29 -13.76 5.26
N GLU A 74 29.33 -12.88 5.58
CA GLU A 74 29.20 -12.27 6.90
C GLU A 74 28.85 -13.29 7.99
N ALA A 75 27.98 -14.25 7.70
CA ALA A 75 27.53 -15.21 8.71
C ALA A 75 27.17 -16.59 8.14
N ARG A 76 27.57 -17.65 8.88
CA ARG A 76 27.42 -19.06 8.46
C ARG A 76 25.98 -19.51 8.22
N HIS A 77 25.00 -18.83 8.82
CA HIS A 77 23.60 -19.18 8.68
C HIS A 77 22.94 -18.53 7.45
N LEU A 78 23.67 -17.70 6.70
CA LEU A 78 23.20 -17.09 5.47
C LEU A 78 23.25 -18.10 4.31
N THR A 79 22.26 -18.00 3.43
CA THR A 79 22.08 -18.81 2.24
C THR A 79 21.80 -17.89 1.06
N PRO A 80 22.46 -18.09 -0.10
CA PRO A 80 22.27 -17.22 -1.24
C PRO A 80 20.91 -17.45 -1.88
N VAL A 81 20.29 -16.37 -2.35
CA VAL A 81 19.02 -16.38 -3.08
C VAL A 81 19.14 -15.48 -4.31
N ALA A 82 18.55 -15.91 -5.43
CA ALA A 82 18.49 -15.12 -6.65
C ALA A 82 17.03 -14.80 -6.98
N VAL A 83 16.74 -13.54 -7.30
CA VAL A 83 15.40 -13.03 -7.58
C VAL A 83 15.32 -12.64 -9.05
N GLU A 84 14.40 -13.25 -9.79
CA GLU A 84 14.11 -12.87 -11.17
C GLU A 84 13.25 -11.61 -11.20
N VAL A 85 13.76 -10.57 -11.85
CA VAL A 85 13.14 -9.25 -11.94
C VAL A 85 12.68 -9.00 -13.37
N ASP A 86 11.44 -8.53 -13.50
CA ASP A 86 10.89 -8.09 -14.77
C ASP A 86 11.40 -6.71 -15.14
N ILE A 87 12.33 -6.63 -16.09
CA ILE A 87 12.85 -5.35 -16.55
C ILE A 87 12.05 -4.77 -17.72
N SER A 88 11.14 -5.52 -18.36
CA SER A 88 10.39 -5.00 -19.51
C SER A 88 9.37 -3.93 -19.12
N ALA A 89 9.02 -3.86 -17.83
CA ALA A 89 8.17 -2.82 -17.27
C ALA A 89 8.95 -1.55 -16.88
N LEU A 90 10.27 -1.50 -17.09
CA LEU A 90 11.12 -0.38 -16.71
C LEU A 90 11.46 0.49 -17.92
N ALA A 91 11.42 1.80 -17.73
CA ALA A 91 11.88 2.78 -18.70
C ALA A 91 12.60 3.95 -18.01
N GLY A 92 13.68 4.44 -18.59
CA GLY A 92 14.50 5.53 -18.03
C GLY A 92 15.97 5.16 -17.79
N PRO A 93 16.72 5.98 -17.05
CA PRO A 93 18.16 5.83 -16.89
C PRO A 93 18.56 4.56 -16.14
N ALA A 94 19.57 3.86 -16.66
CA ALA A 94 20.23 2.73 -16.01
C ALA A 94 21.72 2.72 -16.36
N LYS A 95 22.48 1.79 -15.78
CA LYS A 95 23.88 1.58 -16.15
C LYS A 95 24.15 0.13 -16.51
N THR A 96 25.08 -0.12 -17.42
CA THR A 96 25.61 -1.45 -17.72
C THR A 96 27.08 -1.55 -17.35
N VAL A 97 27.51 -2.72 -16.86
CA VAL A 97 28.91 -3.04 -16.60
C VAL A 97 29.29 -4.26 -17.43
N SER A 98 30.42 -4.18 -18.13
CA SER A 98 31.03 -5.29 -18.86
C SER A 98 32.26 -5.81 -18.12
N VAL A 99 32.77 -7.00 -18.49
CA VAL A 99 33.89 -7.67 -17.77
C VAL A 99 35.12 -6.78 -17.54
N PHE A 100 35.40 -5.86 -18.47
CA PHE A 100 36.59 -4.99 -18.44
C PHE A 100 36.24 -3.49 -18.46
N GLY A 101 34.95 -3.15 -18.38
CA GLY A 101 34.47 -1.79 -18.63
C GLY A 101 34.12 -1.04 -17.35
N SER A 102 34.31 0.28 -17.38
CA SER A 102 33.63 1.18 -16.45
C SER A 102 32.11 1.13 -16.66
N PRO A 103 31.30 1.47 -15.65
CA PRO A 103 29.86 1.61 -15.82
C PRO A 103 29.51 2.58 -16.96
N GLN A 104 28.67 2.14 -17.88
CA GLN A 104 28.18 2.94 -19.01
C GLN A 104 26.72 3.30 -18.81
N ASP A 105 26.36 4.56 -19.07
CA ASP A 105 24.97 5.01 -19.03
C ASP A 105 24.17 4.47 -20.23
N ILE A 106 22.97 3.99 -19.93
CA ILE A 106 22.00 3.51 -20.93
C ILE A 106 20.59 4.00 -20.58
N THR A 107 19.67 3.84 -21.52
CA THR A 107 18.24 4.14 -21.32
C THR A 107 17.43 2.87 -21.55
N LEU A 108 16.71 2.39 -20.53
CA LEU A 108 15.78 1.27 -20.66
C LEU A 108 14.59 1.66 -21.56
N PRO A 109 14.09 0.74 -22.41
CA PRO A 109 14.37 -0.70 -22.43
C PRO A 109 15.56 -1.12 -23.30
N GLU A 110 16.33 -0.18 -23.85
CA GLU A 110 17.47 -0.49 -24.71
C GLU A 110 18.64 -1.05 -23.88
N VAL A 111 18.62 -2.35 -23.64
CA VAL A 111 19.80 -3.08 -23.16
C VAL A 111 20.62 -3.45 -24.39
N GLN A 112 21.73 -2.77 -24.61
CA GLN A 112 22.63 -3.07 -25.73
C GLN A 112 23.01 -4.56 -25.71
N GLY A 113 22.76 -5.23 -26.83
CA GLY A 113 22.65 -6.69 -26.91
C GLY A 113 23.87 -7.46 -26.39
N ASN A 114 23.62 -8.60 -25.71
CA ASN A 114 24.54 -9.68 -25.30
C ASN A 114 25.90 -9.34 -24.66
N THR A 115 26.30 -8.08 -24.50
CA THR A 115 27.60 -7.69 -23.93
C THR A 115 27.50 -7.12 -22.50
N ALA A 116 26.29 -6.75 -22.06
CA ALA A 116 26.06 -6.33 -20.69
C ALA A 116 26.06 -7.56 -19.76
N GLU A 117 27.05 -7.63 -18.88
CA GLU A 117 27.19 -8.68 -17.86
C GLU A 117 26.44 -8.34 -16.58
N ILE A 118 26.26 -7.03 -16.31
CA ILE A 118 25.52 -6.51 -15.18
C ILE A 118 24.71 -5.30 -15.64
N LEU A 119 23.43 -5.30 -15.28
CA LEU A 119 22.54 -4.15 -15.40
C LEU A 119 22.31 -3.55 -14.01
N LEU A 120 22.47 -2.25 -13.87
CA LEU A 120 22.27 -1.52 -12.63
C LEU A 120 21.05 -0.64 -12.78
N VAL A 121 20.03 -0.95 -12.02
CA VAL A 121 18.75 -0.23 -12.04
C VAL A 121 18.67 0.65 -10.79
N PRO A 122 18.23 1.92 -10.89
CA PRO A 122 18.02 2.76 -9.71
C PRO A 122 17.10 2.09 -8.69
N ALA A 123 17.52 2.06 -7.42
CA ALA A 123 16.69 1.57 -6.32
C ALA A 123 15.67 2.64 -5.85
N PRO A 124 14.54 2.25 -5.25
CA PRO A 124 14.03 0.89 -5.06
C PRO A 124 13.19 0.39 -6.25
N LEU A 125 13.00 -0.92 -6.36
CA LEU A 125 12.06 -1.54 -7.31
C LEU A 125 10.85 -2.15 -6.58
N PRO A 126 9.63 -2.06 -7.14
CA PRO A 126 8.47 -2.66 -6.52
C PRO A 126 8.49 -4.19 -6.63
N LEU A 127 7.98 -4.89 -5.61
CA LEU A 127 7.95 -6.36 -5.61
C LEU A 127 7.06 -6.96 -6.69
N SER A 128 6.17 -6.17 -7.29
CA SER A 128 5.35 -6.59 -8.42
C SER A 128 6.19 -7.00 -9.64
N LEU A 129 7.45 -6.56 -9.72
CA LEU A 129 8.40 -6.99 -10.76
C LEU A 129 9.04 -8.35 -10.48
N ILE A 130 8.85 -8.95 -9.30
CA ILE A 130 9.42 -10.26 -9.01
C ILE A 130 8.63 -11.34 -9.74
N LYS A 131 9.25 -11.98 -10.73
CA LYS A 131 8.68 -13.15 -11.41
C LYS A 131 8.86 -14.42 -10.58
N LYS A 132 10.05 -14.60 -10.00
CA LYS A 132 10.42 -15.86 -9.35
C LYS A 132 11.58 -15.69 -8.38
N ILE A 133 11.60 -16.51 -7.32
CA ILE A 133 12.72 -16.61 -6.38
C ILE A 133 13.37 -17.98 -6.54
N TYR A 134 14.69 -17.98 -6.70
CA TYR A 134 15.53 -19.16 -6.88
C TYR A 134 16.39 -19.43 -5.65
N PHE A 135 16.44 -20.70 -5.26
CA PHE A 135 17.24 -21.21 -4.15
C PHE A 135 18.27 -22.22 -4.66
N LYS A 136 19.43 -22.31 -3.99
CA LYS A 136 20.49 -23.24 -4.38
C LYS A 136 20.06 -24.70 -4.23
N SER A 137 19.26 -25.01 -3.20
CA SER A 137 18.70 -26.34 -2.93
C SER A 137 17.22 -26.30 -2.55
N ALA A 138 16.58 -27.47 -2.48
CA ALA A 138 15.23 -27.61 -1.95
C ALA A 138 15.18 -27.37 -0.43
N ALA A 139 16.25 -27.74 0.29
CA ALA A 139 16.37 -27.49 1.72
C ALA A 139 16.38 -25.98 2.03
N ASP A 140 17.13 -25.18 1.27
CA ASP A 140 17.18 -23.72 1.44
C ASP A 140 15.81 -23.08 1.21
N LYS A 141 15.10 -23.54 0.16
CA LYS A 141 13.73 -23.10 -0.12
C LYS A 141 12.80 -23.39 1.06
N THR A 142 12.83 -24.60 1.59
CA THR A 142 12.00 -25.00 2.73
C THR A 142 12.36 -24.21 3.99
N ALA A 143 13.66 -24.02 4.27
CA ALA A 143 14.12 -23.23 5.40
C ALA A 143 13.67 -21.76 5.31
N PHE A 144 13.73 -21.15 4.12
CA PHE A 144 13.23 -19.79 3.87
C PHE A 144 11.73 -19.67 4.17
N VAL A 145 10.92 -20.59 3.63
CA VAL A 145 9.46 -20.59 3.82
C VAL A 145 9.10 -20.80 5.29
N ASN A 146 9.74 -21.77 5.95
CA ASN A 146 9.50 -22.06 7.37
C ASN A 146 9.87 -20.86 8.24
N ARG A 147 11.01 -20.22 7.97
CA ARG A 147 11.43 -19.01 8.70
C ARG A 147 10.45 -17.86 8.49
N ALA A 148 10.05 -17.58 7.24
CA ALA A 148 9.07 -16.54 6.95
C ALA A 148 7.77 -16.78 7.73
N ARG A 149 7.23 -18.00 7.71
CA ARG A 149 5.97 -18.33 8.41
C ARG A 149 6.08 -18.34 9.93
N ALA A 150 7.20 -18.80 10.47
CA ALA A 150 7.37 -18.98 11.92
C ALA A 150 7.85 -17.70 12.62
N GLN A 151 8.68 -16.89 11.97
CA GLN A 151 9.40 -15.78 12.60
C GLN A 151 9.00 -14.41 12.07
N TYR A 152 8.50 -14.32 10.82
CA TYR A 152 8.24 -13.04 10.16
C TYR A 152 6.84 -12.98 9.55
N ARG A 153 5.83 -12.73 10.39
CA ARG A 153 4.42 -12.69 9.96
C ARG A 153 4.15 -11.75 8.78
N ASN A 154 4.94 -10.68 8.65
CA ASN A 154 4.81 -9.66 7.61
C ASN A 154 5.52 -10.00 6.29
N VAL A 155 6.14 -11.18 6.15
CA VAL A 155 6.79 -11.62 4.91
C VAL A 155 5.79 -12.39 4.03
N PRO A 156 5.37 -11.84 2.89
CA PRO A 156 4.35 -12.47 2.04
C PRO A 156 4.97 -13.51 1.09
N GLU A 157 5.67 -14.52 1.62
CA GLU A 157 6.39 -15.50 0.80
C GLU A 157 5.48 -16.18 -0.23
N ALA A 158 4.23 -16.44 0.15
CA ALA A 158 3.27 -17.21 -0.64
C ALA A 158 2.90 -16.56 -1.98
N TRP A 159 3.14 -15.26 -2.13
CA TRP A 159 2.79 -14.50 -3.34
C TRP A 159 3.75 -14.72 -4.51
N PHE A 160 4.92 -15.30 -4.27
CA PHE A 160 5.97 -15.42 -5.29
C PHE A 160 6.17 -16.86 -5.73
N ALA A 161 6.38 -17.08 -7.03
CA ALA A 161 6.83 -18.37 -7.53
C ALA A 161 8.23 -18.68 -6.98
N LYS A 162 8.47 -19.95 -6.59
CA LYS A 162 9.73 -20.37 -5.95
C LYS A 162 10.28 -21.66 -6.57
N ALA A 163 11.54 -21.66 -6.97
CA ALA A 163 12.22 -22.85 -7.51
C ALA A 163 13.60 -23.08 -6.88
N SER A 164 14.12 -24.29 -7.02
CA SER A 164 15.45 -24.66 -6.56
C SER A 164 16.31 -25.14 -7.72
N GLY A 165 17.60 -24.87 -7.70
CA GLY A 165 18.55 -25.39 -8.68
C GLY A 165 19.92 -24.71 -8.64
N LYS A 166 20.99 -25.50 -8.60
CA LYS A 166 22.37 -24.99 -8.58
C LYS A 166 22.75 -24.20 -9.83
N LYS A 167 22.10 -24.47 -10.97
CA LYS A 167 22.40 -23.83 -12.27
C LYS A 167 22.28 -22.30 -12.26
N TRP A 168 21.38 -21.76 -11.42
CA TRP A 168 21.19 -20.31 -11.29
C TRP A 168 22.39 -19.63 -10.62
N PHE A 169 23.19 -20.39 -9.87
CA PHE A 169 24.32 -19.95 -9.05
C PHE A 169 25.68 -20.42 -9.61
N ALA A 170 25.70 -20.85 -10.87
CA ALA A 170 26.86 -21.46 -11.52
C ALA A 170 27.41 -20.60 -12.68
N GLY A 171 27.13 -19.29 -12.67
CA GLY A 171 27.65 -18.37 -13.69
C GLY A 171 29.17 -18.30 -13.63
N GLN A 172 29.80 -18.31 -14.82
CA GLN A 172 31.26 -18.25 -14.99
C GLN A 172 31.80 -16.83 -15.21
N SER A 173 30.91 -15.84 -15.38
CA SER A 173 31.32 -14.45 -15.58
C SER A 173 32.23 -13.99 -14.43
N ALA A 174 33.35 -13.37 -14.79
CA ALA A 174 34.26 -12.73 -13.85
C ALA A 174 33.85 -11.28 -13.55
N CYS A 175 32.80 -10.78 -14.20
CA CYS A 175 32.34 -9.41 -14.00
C CYS A 175 31.81 -9.23 -12.58
N THR A 176 32.29 -8.19 -11.92
CA THR A 176 31.82 -7.75 -10.60
C THR A 176 31.27 -6.33 -10.75
N PRO A 177 30.22 -5.94 -10.00
CA PRO A 177 29.67 -4.59 -10.10
C PRO A 177 30.70 -3.47 -9.86
N GLY A 178 31.80 -3.76 -9.16
CA GLY A 178 32.81 -2.77 -8.77
C GLY A 178 32.24 -1.72 -7.81
N PRO A 179 33.08 -0.91 -7.15
CA PRO A 179 32.60 0.26 -6.44
C PRO A 179 32.08 1.27 -7.46
N ILE A 180 30.77 1.48 -7.49
CA ILE A 180 30.11 2.45 -8.37
C ILE A 180 29.91 3.73 -7.58
N ALA A 181 30.06 4.88 -8.25
CA ALA A 181 29.75 6.16 -7.64
C ALA A 181 28.33 6.09 -7.04
N PRO A 182 28.18 6.41 -5.73
CA PRO A 182 26.88 6.36 -5.08
C PRO A 182 25.93 7.29 -5.82
N ARG A 183 24.69 6.84 -6.02
CA ARG A 183 23.63 7.74 -6.45
C ARG A 183 23.37 8.75 -5.32
N GLU A 184 23.03 9.99 -5.65
CA GLU A 184 22.66 10.97 -4.62
C GLU A 184 21.50 10.43 -3.78
N THR A 185 21.74 10.31 -2.48
CA THR A 185 20.82 9.70 -1.52
C THR A 185 19.97 10.79 -0.92
N VAL A 186 18.65 10.68 -1.07
CA VAL A 186 17.72 11.59 -0.42
C VAL A 186 17.45 11.08 1.01
N PRO A 187 17.83 11.82 2.06
CA PRO A 187 17.58 11.39 3.43
C PRO A 187 16.10 11.12 3.69
N GLY A 188 15.80 10.02 4.41
CA GLY A 188 14.43 9.66 4.79
C GLY A 188 13.52 9.19 3.66
N LEU A 189 14.04 8.99 2.44
CA LEU A 189 13.24 8.59 1.27
C LEU A 189 12.47 7.29 1.53
N MET A 190 13.15 6.27 2.07
CA MET A 190 12.52 4.99 2.38
C MET A 190 11.49 5.13 3.51
N ALA A 191 11.79 5.91 4.55
CA ALA A 191 10.86 6.16 5.66
C ALA A 191 9.54 6.75 5.15
N ARG A 192 9.64 7.76 4.26
CA ARG A 192 8.49 8.41 3.63
C ARG A 192 7.70 7.43 2.75
N ALA A 193 8.38 6.57 1.98
CA ALA A 193 7.73 5.56 1.18
C ALA A 193 6.98 4.53 2.04
N GLN A 194 7.58 4.08 3.14
CA GLN A 194 6.91 3.22 4.12
C GLN A 194 5.67 3.92 4.70
N ALA A 195 5.80 5.17 5.14
CA ALA A 195 4.69 5.98 5.65
C ALA A 195 3.55 6.13 4.64
N LEU A 196 3.90 6.31 3.36
CA LEU A 196 2.95 6.35 2.25
C LEU A 196 2.15 5.04 2.15
N GLY A 197 2.85 3.89 2.13
CA GLY A 197 2.20 2.59 2.05
C GLY A 197 1.28 2.32 3.25
N GLY A 198 1.72 2.65 4.46
CA GLY A 198 0.91 2.54 5.68
C GLY A 198 -0.35 3.42 5.62
N THR A 199 -0.20 4.66 5.15
CA THR A 199 -1.31 5.60 5.02
C THR A 199 -2.33 5.12 3.99
N PHE A 200 -1.89 4.76 2.79
CA PHE A 200 -2.81 4.27 1.75
C PHE A 200 -3.54 2.99 2.18
N ALA A 201 -2.90 2.11 2.94
CA ALA A 201 -3.55 0.92 3.49
C ALA A 201 -4.71 1.28 4.44
N LEU A 202 -4.48 2.20 5.38
CA LEU A 202 -5.54 2.64 6.29
C LEU A 202 -6.67 3.35 5.54
N LEU A 203 -6.33 4.24 4.60
CA LEU A 203 -7.31 4.94 3.77
C LEU A 203 -8.10 4.00 2.86
N PHE A 204 -7.48 2.93 2.34
CA PHE A 204 -8.17 1.90 1.55
C PHE A 204 -9.28 1.22 2.36
N HIS A 205 -9.01 0.90 3.63
CA HIS A 205 -10.03 0.32 4.51
C HIS A 205 -11.12 1.34 4.86
N LEU A 206 -10.76 2.57 5.19
CA LEU A 206 -11.71 3.66 5.49
C LEU A 206 -12.57 4.04 4.29
N ALA A 207 -12.08 3.88 3.07
CA ALA A 207 -12.85 4.11 1.85
C ALA A 207 -14.11 3.24 1.77
N ASN A 208 -14.17 2.12 2.50
CA ASN A 208 -15.37 1.30 2.57
C ASN A 208 -16.43 1.84 3.54
N ARG A 209 -16.07 2.74 4.47
CA ARG A 209 -16.99 3.28 5.49
C ARG A 209 -17.87 4.42 5.00
N SER A 210 -17.35 5.31 4.16
CA SER A 210 -18.12 6.47 3.70
C SER A 210 -17.81 6.85 2.27
N ASP A 211 -18.73 7.61 1.69
CA ASP A 211 -18.60 8.14 0.34
C ASP A 211 -17.45 9.16 0.25
N THR A 212 -17.32 10.02 1.25
CA THR A 212 -16.20 10.96 1.39
C THR A 212 -14.87 10.20 1.45
N GLY A 213 -14.76 9.15 2.27
CA GLY A 213 -13.55 8.32 2.34
C GLY A 213 -13.22 7.65 0.99
N SER A 214 -14.25 7.14 0.30
CA SER A 214 -14.09 6.56 -1.04
C SER A 214 -13.59 7.56 -2.06
N ARG A 215 -14.17 8.77 -2.11
CA ARG A 215 -13.75 9.83 -3.03
C ARG A 215 -12.34 10.33 -2.71
N TYR A 216 -12.02 10.48 -1.42
CA TYR A 216 -10.68 10.85 -0.98
C TYR A 216 -9.62 9.84 -1.40
N TYR A 217 -9.87 8.55 -1.18
CA TYR A 217 -8.97 7.50 -1.66
C TYR A 217 -8.81 7.53 -3.19
N GLN A 218 -9.91 7.65 -3.95
CA GLN A 218 -9.86 7.68 -5.42
C GLN A 218 -9.04 8.88 -5.95
N TRP A 219 -9.23 10.05 -5.34
CA TRP A 219 -8.46 11.25 -5.68
C TRP A 219 -6.97 11.07 -5.42
N LEU A 220 -6.58 10.60 -4.24
CA LEU A 220 -5.18 10.31 -3.93
C LEU A 220 -4.60 9.19 -4.79
N ALA A 221 -5.44 8.24 -5.18
CA ALA A 221 -5.04 7.14 -6.02
C ALA A 221 -4.83 7.53 -7.50
N GLY A 222 -5.19 8.76 -7.88
CA GLY A 222 -5.13 9.26 -9.26
C GLY A 222 -6.22 8.68 -10.17
N MET A 223 -7.36 8.28 -9.58
CA MET A 223 -8.50 7.71 -10.32
C MET A 223 -9.50 8.78 -10.76
N THR A 224 -9.44 9.97 -10.16
CA THR A 224 -10.27 11.13 -10.48
C THR A 224 -9.45 12.40 -10.24
N ASP A 225 -9.63 13.39 -11.09
CA ASP A 225 -9.03 14.71 -10.92
C ASP A 225 -9.86 15.59 -9.95
N ASP A 226 -11.12 15.22 -9.73
CA ASP A 226 -12.03 15.94 -8.84
C ASP A 226 -11.62 15.78 -7.37
N SER A 227 -11.07 16.85 -6.80
CA SER A 227 -10.83 16.93 -5.36
C SER A 227 -12.14 16.79 -4.60
N PRO A 228 -12.21 15.92 -3.57
CA PRO A 228 -13.38 15.87 -2.71
C PRO A 228 -13.45 17.14 -1.84
N GLU A 229 -14.65 17.44 -1.37
CA GLU A 229 -14.87 18.44 -0.32
C GLU A 229 -14.51 17.80 1.03
N VAL A 230 -13.34 18.17 1.54
CA VAL A 230 -12.75 17.66 2.79
C VAL A 230 -12.04 18.80 3.54
N ASP A 231 -11.74 18.57 4.81
CA ASP A 231 -10.95 19.49 5.63
C ASP A 231 -9.66 19.94 4.91
N PRO A 232 -9.30 21.25 4.98
CA PRO A 232 -8.10 21.76 4.34
C PRO A 232 -6.79 21.05 4.70
N ILE A 233 -6.69 20.37 5.84
CA ILE A 233 -5.50 19.57 6.19
C ILE A 233 -5.31 18.42 5.20
N LEU A 234 -6.40 17.78 4.79
CA LEU A 234 -6.42 16.60 3.93
C LEU A 234 -6.09 16.92 2.47
N THR A 235 -6.35 18.16 2.02
CA THR A 235 -6.10 18.57 0.63
C THR A 235 -4.62 18.76 0.30
N PHE A 236 -3.73 18.80 1.30
CA PHE A 236 -2.28 18.93 1.11
C PHE A 236 -1.55 17.59 0.95
N PHE A 237 -2.25 16.46 1.08
CA PHE A 237 -1.64 15.14 0.94
C PHE A 237 -0.92 14.95 -0.41
N PRO A 238 -1.46 15.34 -1.58
CA PRO A 238 -0.73 15.21 -2.84
C PRO A 238 0.54 16.06 -2.91
N ALA A 239 0.52 17.28 -2.36
CA ALA A 239 1.71 18.14 -2.31
C ALA A 239 2.78 17.54 -1.38
N TRP A 240 2.36 16.97 -0.25
CA TRP A 240 3.25 16.17 0.60
C TRP A 240 3.80 14.98 -0.19
N LEU A 241 2.97 14.19 -0.88
CA LEU A 241 3.44 13.04 -1.67
C LEU A 241 4.58 13.40 -2.65
N ARG A 242 4.48 14.55 -3.32
CA ARG A 242 5.46 15.02 -4.32
C ARG A 242 6.66 15.76 -3.73
N ARG A 243 6.69 16.01 -2.41
CA ARG A 243 7.64 16.91 -1.74
C ARG A 243 7.62 18.34 -2.30
N GLU A 244 6.50 18.75 -2.88
CA GLU A 244 6.27 20.09 -3.46
C GLU A 244 5.70 21.06 -2.41
N ALA A 245 5.55 20.64 -1.16
CA ALA A 245 4.77 21.36 -0.17
C ALA A 245 5.41 22.70 0.24
N VAL A 246 5.06 23.76 -0.47
CA VAL A 246 5.07 25.14 0.04
C VAL A 246 3.75 25.32 0.77
N PHE A 247 3.78 25.18 2.09
CA PHE A 247 2.58 25.35 2.88
C PHE A 247 2.23 26.85 3.00
N PRO A 248 0.96 27.24 2.84
CA PRO A 248 0.58 28.64 2.87
C PRO A 248 0.85 29.25 4.26
N PRO A 249 1.50 30.43 4.34
CA PRO A 249 1.97 31.00 5.61
C PRO A 249 0.83 31.37 6.56
N ASN A 250 -0.40 31.49 6.06
CA ASN A 250 -1.59 31.83 6.84
C ASN A 250 -2.39 30.62 7.36
N LYS A 251 -1.98 29.37 7.09
CA LYS A 251 -2.69 28.17 7.56
C LYS A 251 -1.88 27.40 8.61
N ILE A 252 -1.70 28.01 9.78
CA ILE A 252 -0.86 27.48 10.87
C ILE A 252 -1.19 26.01 11.22
N GLN A 253 -2.48 25.66 11.37
CA GLN A 253 -2.90 24.28 11.69
C GLN A 253 -2.54 23.26 10.60
N VAL A 254 -2.64 23.65 9.32
CA VAL A 254 -2.27 22.78 8.20
C VAL A 254 -0.76 22.55 8.21
N ASN A 255 0.01 23.63 8.41
CA ASN A 255 1.46 23.58 8.45
C ASN A 255 1.92 22.70 9.62
N LEU A 256 1.37 22.93 10.81
CA LEU A 256 1.67 22.13 12.00
C LEU A 256 1.34 20.64 11.77
N PHE A 257 0.16 20.31 11.24
CA PHE A 257 -0.20 18.91 10.97
C PHE A 257 0.84 18.20 10.09
N TRP A 258 1.24 18.82 8.99
CA TRP A 258 2.20 18.20 8.08
C TRP A 258 3.64 18.22 8.59
N THR A 259 4.00 19.18 9.44
CA THR A 259 5.23 19.14 10.24
C THR A 259 5.21 17.92 11.17
N LEU A 260 4.12 17.69 11.91
CA LEU A 260 3.97 16.52 12.78
C LEU A 260 4.10 15.21 12.00
N VAL A 261 3.48 15.11 10.82
CA VAL A 261 3.64 13.94 9.95
C VAL A 261 5.10 13.73 9.56
N ASN A 262 5.81 14.77 9.13
CA ASN A 262 7.23 14.66 8.77
C ASN A 262 8.11 14.28 9.96
N ASP A 263 7.84 14.85 11.13
CA ASP A 263 8.59 14.57 12.35
C ASP A 263 8.40 13.10 12.77
N ILE A 264 7.16 12.60 12.76
CA ILE A 264 6.84 11.19 13.02
C ILE A 264 7.58 10.26 12.05
N VAL A 265 7.55 10.58 10.75
CA VAL A 265 8.26 9.79 9.72
C VAL A 265 9.77 9.77 9.96
N SER A 266 10.33 10.91 10.39
CA SER A 266 11.77 11.06 10.62
C SER A 266 12.24 10.34 11.88
N THR A 267 11.38 10.22 12.89
CA THR A 267 11.69 9.50 14.14
C THR A 267 11.92 8.01 13.91
N GLN A 268 11.20 7.39 12.96
CA GLN A 268 11.26 5.95 12.69
C GLN A 268 11.06 5.06 13.94
N SER A 269 10.37 5.57 14.95
CA SER A 269 10.11 4.88 16.21
C SER A 269 8.67 5.06 16.63
N ARG A 270 7.95 3.93 16.74
CA ARG A 270 6.56 3.90 17.19
C ARG A 270 6.42 4.40 18.62
N GLU A 271 7.36 4.05 19.49
CA GLU A 271 7.34 4.39 20.92
C GLU A 271 7.49 5.90 21.13
N LEU A 272 8.40 6.53 20.40
CA LEU A 272 8.72 7.96 20.54
C LEU A 272 7.79 8.88 19.73
N SER A 273 7.00 8.32 18.81
CA SER A 273 6.14 9.12 17.90
C SER A 273 5.20 10.08 18.64
N ARG A 274 4.68 9.70 19.82
CA ARG A 274 3.83 10.58 20.63
C ARG A 274 4.65 11.66 21.35
N ASP A 275 5.90 11.41 21.70
CA ASP A 275 6.78 12.39 22.34
C ASP A 275 7.11 13.50 21.36
N VAL A 276 7.48 13.10 20.16
CA VAL A 276 7.77 13.99 19.02
C VAL A 276 6.59 14.91 18.73
N VAL A 277 5.35 14.40 18.81
CA VAL A 277 4.16 15.24 18.64
C VAL A 277 4.05 16.31 19.72
N LEU A 278 4.25 15.94 21.00
CA LEU A 278 4.20 16.90 22.10
C LEU A 278 5.32 17.95 21.99
N GLU A 279 6.52 17.52 21.63
CA GLU A 279 7.67 18.41 21.43
C GLU A 279 7.43 19.40 20.29
N SER A 280 6.88 18.96 19.17
CA SER A 280 6.59 19.84 18.03
C SER A 280 5.42 20.78 18.30
N ILE A 281 4.40 20.36 19.08
CA ILE A 281 3.37 21.26 19.59
C ILE A 281 3.97 22.34 20.48
N GLN A 282 4.85 21.94 21.42
CA GLN A 282 5.51 22.87 22.34
C GLN A 282 6.38 23.89 21.58
N ARG A 283 7.14 23.42 20.59
CA ARG A 283 7.96 24.27 19.71
C ARG A 283 7.11 25.30 18.96
N GLU A 284 5.96 24.90 18.43
CA GLU A 284 5.04 25.82 17.76
C GLU A 284 4.50 26.87 18.74
N ILE A 285 4.11 26.47 19.95
CA ILE A 285 3.63 27.39 21.00
C ILE A 285 4.66 28.49 21.31
N GLU A 286 5.94 28.12 21.42
CA GLU A 286 7.06 29.02 21.72
C GLU A 286 7.39 29.97 20.55
N GLN A 287 7.14 29.54 19.32
CA GLN A 287 7.40 30.32 18.10
C GLN A 287 6.25 31.26 17.72
N LEU A 288 5.05 31.02 18.24
CA LEU A 288 3.97 31.98 18.14
C LEU A 288 4.32 33.17 19.04
N ASP A 289 4.48 34.35 18.47
CA ASP A 289 4.84 35.61 19.13
C ASP A 289 3.78 36.72 18.93
N ASP A 290 3.00 36.66 17.84
CA ASP A 290 1.92 37.61 17.54
C ASP A 290 0.73 37.59 18.53
N HIS A 291 0.36 38.75 19.08
CA HIS A 291 -0.87 38.94 19.87
C HIS A 291 -2.16 38.53 19.12
N ALA A 292 -2.17 38.64 17.78
CA ALA A 292 -3.30 38.18 16.96
C ALA A 292 -3.52 36.65 17.02
N ARG A 293 -2.52 35.90 17.52
CA ARG A 293 -2.52 34.43 17.60
C ARG A 293 -2.63 33.90 19.02
N GLU A 294 -2.85 34.77 20.02
CA GLU A 294 -2.95 34.37 21.43
C GLU A 294 -3.99 33.27 21.66
N ARG A 295 -5.20 33.42 21.08
CA ARG A 295 -6.27 32.42 21.19
C ARG A 295 -5.87 31.06 20.60
N TYR A 296 -5.07 31.06 19.54
CA TYR A 296 -4.56 29.82 18.95
C TYR A 296 -3.50 29.20 19.86
N ARG A 297 -2.60 30.01 20.42
CA ARG A 297 -1.59 29.57 21.41
C ARG A 297 -2.25 28.94 22.63
N GLU A 298 -3.26 29.59 23.21
CA GLU A 298 -4.04 29.07 24.35
C GLU A 298 -4.75 27.75 23.99
N SER A 299 -5.40 27.69 22.83
CA SER A 299 -6.07 26.47 22.36
C SER A 299 -5.09 25.32 22.13
N LEU A 300 -3.91 25.60 21.59
CA LEU A 300 -2.88 24.61 21.30
C LEU A 300 -2.19 24.13 22.59
N SER A 301 -1.95 25.04 23.53
CA SER A 301 -1.45 24.73 24.88
C SER A 301 -2.41 23.79 25.62
N ARG A 302 -3.70 24.13 25.64
CA ARG A 302 -4.74 23.27 26.25
C ARG A 302 -4.80 21.89 25.58
N LEU A 303 -4.72 21.82 24.26
CA LEU A 303 -4.64 20.55 23.54
C LEU A 303 -3.40 19.76 23.96
N GLY A 304 -2.23 20.39 24.05
CA GLY A 304 -0.99 19.75 24.49
C GLY A 304 -1.10 19.14 25.89
N ASP A 305 -1.75 19.84 26.82
CA ASP A 305 -1.98 19.35 28.19
C ASP A 305 -2.96 18.18 28.21
N ASP A 306 -4.05 18.25 27.44
CA ASP A 306 -5.00 17.14 27.29
C ASP A 306 -4.32 15.89 26.69
N LEU A 307 -3.50 16.07 25.65
CA LEU A 307 -2.74 14.97 25.04
C LEU A 307 -1.73 14.33 26.02
N LYS A 308 -1.11 15.13 26.90
CA LYS A 308 -0.28 14.60 28.00
C LYS A 308 -1.12 13.81 28.99
N ALA A 309 -2.28 14.33 29.39
CA ALA A 309 -3.18 13.69 30.34
C ALA A 309 -3.70 12.33 29.83
N LEU A 310 -3.92 12.19 28.52
CA LEU A 310 -4.31 10.93 27.88
C LEU A 310 -3.28 9.79 28.03
N ARG A 311 -2.02 10.10 28.39
CA ARG A 311 -1.02 9.07 28.71
C ARG A 311 -1.17 8.51 30.12
N GLY A 312 -1.88 9.21 31.00
CA GLY A 312 -2.16 8.83 32.38
C GLY A 312 -3.64 8.49 32.59
N LEU A 313 -4.12 8.73 33.80
CA LEU A 313 -5.55 8.66 34.13
C LEU A 313 -6.16 10.04 33.87
N SER A 314 -6.75 10.21 32.69
CA SER A 314 -7.56 11.40 32.39
C SER A 314 -8.89 11.32 33.12
N ASP A 315 -9.26 12.36 33.86
CA ASP A 315 -10.58 12.48 34.50
C ASP A 315 -11.68 12.86 33.50
N ASP A 316 -11.31 13.38 32.33
CA ASP A 316 -12.25 13.78 31.28
C ASP A 316 -12.77 12.58 30.48
N THR A 317 -14.08 12.58 30.21
CA THR A 317 -14.71 11.61 29.30
C THR A 317 -14.33 11.90 27.84
N LEU A 318 -14.39 10.88 26.97
CA LEU A 318 -14.15 11.05 25.54
C LEU A 318 -15.12 12.04 24.90
N ASP A 319 -16.38 12.04 25.33
CA ASP A 319 -17.39 13.01 24.88
C ASP A 319 -16.98 14.45 25.22
N ALA A 320 -16.56 14.70 26.46
CA ALA A 320 -16.09 16.02 26.88
C ALA A 320 -14.87 16.46 26.06
N LEU A 321 -13.93 15.55 25.82
CA LEU A 321 -12.73 15.83 25.05
C LEU A 321 -13.04 16.18 23.59
N PHE A 322 -13.90 15.40 22.90
CA PHE A 322 -14.27 15.66 21.51
C PHE A 322 -15.23 16.84 21.33
N GLN A 323 -15.99 17.22 22.36
CA GLN A 323 -16.78 18.46 22.37
C GLN A 323 -15.88 19.68 22.55
N ARG A 324 -14.91 19.62 23.47
CA ARG A 324 -13.93 20.68 23.71
C ARG A 324 -13.04 20.92 22.48
N HIS A 325 -12.64 19.84 21.82
CA HIS A 325 -11.77 19.86 20.64
C HIS A 325 -12.55 19.43 19.40
N SER A 326 -13.29 20.37 18.80
CA SER A 326 -14.21 20.08 17.69
C SER A 326 -13.56 20.10 16.29
N ARG A 327 -12.29 20.49 16.18
CA ARG A 327 -11.58 20.60 14.90
C ARG A 327 -10.88 19.31 14.52
N THR A 328 -10.83 19.03 13.21
CA THR A 328 -10.18 17.86 12.60
C THR A 328 -8.76 17.64 13.11
N PHE A 329 -7.95 18.71 13.14
CA PHE A 329 -6.59 18.68 13.68
C PHE A 329 -6.53 18.08 15.08
N SER A 330 -7.28 18.67 16.02
CA SER A 330 -7.25 18.27 17.43
C SER A 330 -7.81 16.86 17.62
N ARG A 331 -8.89 16.51 16.92
CA ARG A 331 -9.52 15.17 17.02
C ARG A 331 -8.63 14.07 16.47
N ALA A 332 -7.94 14.32 15.37
CA ALA A 332 -6.96 13.40 14.81
C ALA A 332 -5.82 13.11 15.80
N LEU A 333 -5.33 14.15 16.50
CA LEU A 333 -4.30 14.00 17.52
C LEU A 333 -4.83 13.26 18.76
N ILE A 334 -6.05 13.58 19.21
CA ILE A 334 -6.69 12.83 20.31
C ILE A 334 -6.78 11.34 19.95
N LEU A 335 -7.25 11.00 18.75
CA LEU A 335 -7.28 9.61 18.27
C LEU A 335 -5.89 8.96 18.25
N PHE A 336 -4.86 9.70 17.84
CA PHE A 336 -3.47 9.23 17.82
C PHE A 336 -2.91 8.92 19.21
N PHE A 337 -3.34 9.66 20.23
CA PHE A 337 -2.94 9.43 21.62
C PHE A 337 -3.77 8.34 22.29
N LEU A 338 -5.07 8.25 21.98
CA LEU A 338 -5.97 7.24 22.53
C LEU A 338 -5.68 5.83 22.00
N MET A 339 -5.41 5.70 20.69
CA MET A 339 -5.29 4.38 20.04
C MET A 339 -3.82 3.99 19.85
N ASN A 340 -3.51 2.72 20.12
CA ASN A 340 -2.15 2.21 20.04
C ASN A 340 -1.78 1.72 18.65
N SER A 341 -2.76 1.40 17.79
CA SER A 341 -2.51 0.87 16.44
C SER A 341 -3.48 1.40 15.39
N GLY A 342 -3.06 1.38 14.11
CA GLY A 342 -3.94 1.71 12.99
C GLY A 342 -5.14 0.74 12.91
N ARG A 343 -4.97 -0.50 13.37
CA ARG A 343 -6.08 -1.46 13.49
C ARG A 343 -7.11 -1.01 14.53
N GLU A 344 -6.68 -0.53 15.70
CA GLU A 344 -7.60 0.02 16.72
C GLU A 344 -8.34 1.25 16.19
N LEU A 345 -7.65 2.15 15.47
CA LEU A 345 -8.29 3.27 14.79
C LEU A 345 -9.41 2.81 13.85
N LEU A 346 -9.15 1.77 13.03
CA LEU A 346 -10.15 1.21 12.12
C LEU A 346 -11.29 0.52 12.85
N ALA A 347 -11.10 -0.01 14.06
CA ALA A 347 -12.17 -0.60 14.86
C ALA A 347 -12.98 0.46 15.63
N PHE A 348 -12.39 1.63 15.88
CA PHE A 348 -13.01 2.69 16.66
C PHE A 348 -14.14 3.39 15.90
N ALA A 349 -15.20 3.73 16.65
CA ALA A 349 -16.34 4.51 16.19
C ALA A 349 -16.86 5.38 17.34
N HIS A 350 -17.19 6.62 17.05
CA HIS A 350 -17.72 7.57 18.02
C HIS A 350 -18.62 8.58 17.32
N ALA A 351 -19.79 8.88 17.89
CA ALA A 351 -20.80 9.73 17.26
C ALA A 351 -20.33 11.17 16.99
N ALA A 352 -19.42 11.68 17.83
CA ALA A 352 -18.85 13.01 17.66
C ALA A 352 -17.87 13.12 16.48
N LEU A 353 -17.34 12.02 15.94
CA LEU A 353 -16.28 12.04 14.93
C LEU A 353 -16.85 12.09 13.50
N ALA A 354 -16.32 13.02 12.71
CA ALA A 354 -16.56 13.08 11.28
C ALA A 354 -15.63 12.12 10.52
N THR A 355 -15.93 11.86 9.25
CA THR A 355 -15.04 11.07 8.37
C THR A 355 -13.64 11.69 8.31
N ASP A 356 -13.58 13.02 8.17
CA ASP A 356 -12.33 13.77 8.00
C ASP A 356 -11.40 13.62 9.23
N ASP A 357 -11.97 13.57 10.44
CA ASP A 357 -11.23 13.34 11.68
C ASP A 357 -10.46 12.00 11.62
N VAL A 358 -11.15 10.95 11.15
CA VAL A 358 -10.60 9.59 11.07
C VAL A 358 -9.62 9.46 9.89
N LEU A 359 -9.86 10.14 8.77
CA LEU A 359 -8.93 10.19 7.64
C LEU A 359 -7.62 10.89 8.04
N ALA A 360 -7.70 12.02 8.76
CA ALA A 360 -6.53 12.74 9.24
C ALA A 360 -5.75 11.90 10.27
N ALA A 361 -6.45 11.22 11.19
CA ALA A 361 -5.82 10.26 12.08
C ALA A 361 -5.10 9.15 11.31
N ALA A 362 -5.72 8.56 10.29
CA ALA A 362 -5.12 7.49 9.49
C ALA A 362 -3.79 7.90 8.85
N ILE A 363 -3.61 9.17 8.47
CA ILE A 363 -2.32 9.69 7.99
C ILE A 363 -1.26 9.65 9.09
N LEU A 364 -1.58 10.09 10.32
CA LEU A 364 -0.65 10.03 11.46
C LEU A 364 -0.27 8.59 11.83
N PHE A 365 -1.24 7.67 11.83
CA PHE A 365 -0.98 6.25 12.08
C PHE A 365 -0.14 5.62 10.96
N GLY A 366 -0.43 5.96 9.70
CA GLY A 366 0.36 5.54 8.55
C GLY A 366 1.80 6.04 8.62
N ALA A 367 2.00 7.30 9.04
CA ALA A 367 3.33 7.86 9.28
C ALA A 367 4.11 7.12 10.38
N ARG A 368 3.43 6.75 11.47
CA ARG A 368 4.06 6.05 12.61
C ARG A 368 4.39 4.60 12.32
N GLU A 369 3.48 3.87 11.68
CA GLU A 369 3.60 2.41 11.48
C GLU A 369 4.30 2.06 10.16
N GLY A 370 4.25 2.96 9.18
CA GLY A 370 4.72 2.66 7.83
C GLY A 370 4.06 1.42 7.24
N TRP A 371 4.61 0.89 6.15
CA TRP A 371 4.13 -0.34 5.54
C TRP A 371 4.71 -1.57 6.26
N ILE A 372 6.01 -1.54 6.61
CA ILE A 372 6.73 -2.64 7.24
C ILE A 372 6.20 -3.07 8.62
N ASP A 373 5.76 -2.14 9.46
CA ASP A 373 5.24 -2.45 10.81
C ASP A 373 3.71 -2.48 10.87
N LEU A 374 3.04 -2.15 9.75
CA LEU A 374 1.59 -2.28 9.64
C LEU A 374 1.16 -3.73 9.84
N ALA A 375 0.05 -3.91 10.56
CA ALA A 375 -0.58 -5.21 10.74
C ALA A 375 -0.86 -5.90 9.38
N VAL A 376 -0.57 -7.20 9.31
CA VAL A 376 -0.50 -7.95 8.04
C VAL A 376 -1.85 -8.05 7.33
N ASP A 377 -2.93 -8.17 8.09
CA ASP A 377 -4.30 -8.16 7.59
C ASP A 377 -4.71 -6.82 6.96
N LEU A 378 -4.07 -5.72 7.37
CA LEU A 378 -4.30 -4.41 6.76
C LEU A 378 -3.61 -4.26 5.39
N ARG A 379 -2.64 -5.13 5.08
CA ARG A 379 -2.02 -5.23 3.75
C ARG A 379 -2.87 -6.02 2.75
N HIS A 380 -4.06 -6.44 3.18
CA HIS A 380 -5.13 -6.98 2.36
C HIS A 380 -4.71 -8.23 1.56
N GLY A 381 -4.35 -8.07 0.29
CA GLY A 381 -3.92 -9.17 -0.57
C GLY A 381 -2.92 -8.75 -1.63
N LYS A 382 -2.40 -9.73 -2.39
CA LYS A 382 -1.30 -9.54 -3.35
C LYS A 382 -1.53 -8.36 -4.30
N ARG A 383 -2.72 -8.25 -4.91
CA ARG A 383 -3.03 -7.17 -5.86
C ARG A 383 -2.92 -5.78 -5.20
N PHE A 384 -3.42 -5.63 -3.98
CA PHE A 384 -3.30 -4.38 -3.23
C PHE A 384 -1.85 -4.10 -2.87
N ALA A 385 -1.12 -5.10 -2.35
CA ALA A 385 0.28 -4.94 -2.00
C ALA A 385 1.18 -4.64 -3.21
N ASP A 386 0.90 -5.19 -4.39
CA ASP A 386 1.59 -4.89 -5.64
C ASP A 386 1.36 -3.42 -6.06
N ASP A 387 0.12 -2.92 -5.99
CA ASP A 387 -0.20 -1.51 -6.26
C ASP A 387 0.51 -0.58 -5.25
N MET A 388 0.53 -0.95 -3.97
CA MET A 388 1.22 -0.17 -2.93
C MET A 388 2.73 -0.16 -3.14
N ALA A 389 3.34 -1.31 -3.44
CA ALA A 389 4.76 -1.42 -3.77
C ALA A 389 5.12 -0.48 -4.92
N LEU A 390 4.30 -0.48 -5.99
CA LEU A 390 4.48 0.40 -7.14
C LEU A 390 4.38 1.88 -6.76
N ARG A 391 3.39 2.27 -5.97
CA ARG A 391 3.22 3.66 -5.50
C ARG A 391 4.39 4.12 -4.64
N MET A 392 4.84 3.28 -3.71
CA MET A 392 6.02 3.54 -2.88
C MET A 392 7.27 3.73 -3.73
N ALA A 393 7.52 2.84 -4.70
CA ALA A 393 8.67 2.95 -5.60
C ALA A 393 8.61 4.22 -6.46
N ARG A 394 7.44 4.54 -7.05
CA ARG A 394 7.24 5.76 -7.84
C ARG A 394 7.48 7.03 -7.02
N ALA A 395 6.98 7.06 -5.78
CA ALA A 395 7.22 8.19 -4.87
C ALA A 395 8.73 8.37 -4.58
N CYS A 396 9.47 7.27 -4.36
CA CYS A 396 10.91 7.32 -4.21
C CYS A 396 11.60 7.89 -5.47
N HIS A 397 11.28 7.37 -6.65
CA HIS A 397 11.90 7.80 -7.91
C HIS A 397 11.59 9.24 -8.27
N HIS A 398 10.37 9.69 -8.02
CA HIS A 398 9.98 11.08 -8.21
C HIS A 398 10.75 12.01 -7.26
N ALA A 399 10.76 11.70 -5.97
CA ALA A 399 11.45 12.52 -4.97
C ALA A 399 12.98 12.52 -5.11
N ALA A 400 13.57 11.47 -5.70
CA ALA A 400 15.00 11.38 -6.00
C ALA A 400 15.34 11.83 -7.44
N ALA A 401 14.38 12.38 -8.19
CA ALA A 401 14.52 12.77 -9.58
C ALA A 401 15.28 11.72 -10.44
N SER A 402 14.93 10.44 -10.28
CA SER A 402 15.72 9.36 -10.88
C SER A 402 15.54 9.19 -12.38
N GLY A 403 14.43 9.73 -12.91
CA GLY A 403 14.02 9.48 -14.28
C GLY A 403 13.54 8.05 -14.54
N LEU A 404 13.63 7.14 -13.55
CA LEU A 404 13.13 5.78 -13.70
C LEU A 404 11.62 5.77 -13.56
N THR A 405 10.96 5.17 -14.54
CA THR A 405 9.53 4.93 -14.57
C THR A 405 9.28 3.42 -14.58
N VAL A 406 8.22 3.02 -13.87
CA VAL A 406 7.76 1.63 -13.82
C VAL A 406 6.36 1.60 -14.40
N ALA A 407 6.22 0.97 -15.55
CA ALA A 407 4.93 0.71 -16.19
C ALA A 407 4.09 -0.23 -15.32
N THR A 408 2.77 -0.09 -15.40
CA THR A 408 1.84 -1.04 -14.79
C THR A 408 0.87 -1.53 -15.84
N GLU A 409 0.80 -2.85 -16.01
CA GLU A 409 -0.24 -3.48 -16.79
C GLU A 409 -1.48 -3.79 -15.94
N ALA A 410 -1.32 -3.84 -14.60
CA ALA A 410 -2.40 -4.18 -13.69
C ALA A 410 -3.24 -2.93 -13.32
N PRO A 411 -4.58 -3.05 -13.34
CA PRO A 411 -5.44 -2.00 -12.82
C PRO A 411 -5.26 -1.85 -11.31
N PRO A 412 -5.39 -0.63 -10.78
CA PRO A 412 -5.19 -0.37 -9.35
C PRO A 412 -6.15 -1.18 -8.49
N ALA A 413 -5.77 -1.40 -7.24
CA ALA A 413 -6.64 -2.02 -6.26
C ALA A 413 -7.74 -1.04 -5.83
N LEU A 414 -9.00 -1.48 -5.96
CA LEU A 414 -10.18 -0.68 -5.64
C LEU A 414 -10.80 -1.13 -4.33
N PRO A 415 -11.11 -0.21 -3.39
CA PRO A 415 -11.96 -0.51 -2.24
C PRO A 415 -13.29 -1.11 -2.72
N LEU A 416 -13.89 -2.00 -1.91
CA LEU A 416 -15.15 -2.65 -2.25
C LEU A 416 -16.26 -1.64 -2.58
N ARG A 417 -16.35 -0.53 -1.84
CA ARG A 417 -17.31 0.56 -2.10
C ARG A 417 -17.11 1.18 -3.49
N THR A 418 -15.86 1.43 -3.88
CA THR A 418 -15.52 1.93 -5.22
C THR A 418 -15.85 0.90 -6.30
N LEU A 419 -15.51 -0.37 -6.09
CA LEU A 419 -15.77 -1.44 -7.04
C LEU A 419 -17.26 -1.65 -7.32
N LEU A 420 -18.10 -1.47 -6.30
CA LEU A 420 -19.55 -1.63 -6.36
C LEU A 420 -20.30 -0.34 -6.74
N ARG A 421 -19.58 0.74 -7.07
CA ARG A 421 -20.19 1.95 -7.64
C ARG A 421 -20.24 1.82 -9.15
N ALA A 422 -21.45 1.97 -9.71
CA ALA A 422 -21.64 1.96 -11.15
C ALA A 422 -21.06 3.21 -11.81
N SER A 423 -20.37 3.03 -12.93
CA SER A 423 -20.27 4.08 -13.95
C SER A 423 -21.62 4.18 -14.67
N GLU A 424 -22.03 5.39 -15.02
CA GLU A 424 -23.29 5.63 -15.76
C GLU A 424 -23.25 5.09 -17.20
N GLU A 425 -22.04 4.85 -17.73
CA GLU A 425 -21.82 4.63 -19.16
C GLU A 425 -21.97 3.17 -19.62
N ASP A 426 -21.80 2.17 -18.74
CA ASP A 426 -21.85 0.75 -19.09
C ASP A 426 -22.98 -0.03 -18.39
N ARG A 427 -24.05 -0.29 -19.15
CA ARG A 427 -25.22 -1.07 -18.71
C ARG A 427 -24.87 -2.52 -18.33
N ARG A 428 -23.89 -3.16 -18.99
CA ARG A 428 -23.47 -4.53 -18.65
C ARG A 428 -22.73 -4.54 -17.32
N GLN A 429 -21.84 -3.57 -17.11
CA GLN A 429 -21.15 -3.40 -15.84
C GLN A 429 -22.13 -3.12 -14.69
N GLN A 430 -23.14 -2.27 -14.90
CA GLN A 430 -24.21 -2.01 -13.94
C GLN A 430 -24.95 -3.29 -13.53
N GLN A 431 -25.27 -4.17 -14.48
CA GLN A 431 -25.92 -5.45 -14.18
C GLN A 431 -25.04 -6.36 -13.31
N ARG A 432 -23.73 -6.43 -13.63
CA ARG A 432 -22.77 -7.20 -12.84
C ARG A 432 -22.62 -6.65 -11.42
N ILE A 433 -22.53 -5.33 -11.27
CA ILE A 433 -22.47 -4.66 -9.97
C ILE A 433 -23.74 -4.94 -9.16
N ALA A 434 -24.93 -4.78 -9.76
CA ALA A 434 -26.19 -5.07 -9.09
C ALA A 434 -26.29 -6.54 -8.64
N ALA A 435 -25.81 -7.48 -9.46
CA ALA A 435 -25.73 -8.89 -9.09
C ALA A 435 -24.76 -9.13 -7.93
N ALA A 436 -23.59 -8.47 -7.94
CA ALA A 436 -22.61 -8.56 -6.86
C ALA A 436 -23.17 -8.03 -5.53
N MET A 437 -23.81 -6.86 -5.55
CA MET A 437 -24.47 -6.28 -4.37
C MET A 437 -25.55 -7.21 -3.82
N LEU A 438 -26.38 -7.78 -4.69
CA LEU A 438 -27.44 -8.71 -4.30
C LEU A 438 -26.87 -9.96 -3.63
N GLU A 439 -25.80 -10.53 -4.19
CA GLU A 439 -25.15 -11.72 -3.64
C GLU A 439 -24.49 -11.44 -2.29
N ILE A 440 -23.86 -10.27 -2.14
CA ILE A 440 -23.31 -9.82 -0.85
C ILE A 440 -24.42 -9.66 0.18
N ALA A 441 -25.51 -8.96 -0.16
CA ALA A 441 -26.63 -8.74 0.73
C ALA A 441 -27.26 -10.07 1.21
N ARG A 442 -27.42 -11.05 0.30
CA ARG A 442 -27.91 -12.39 0.65
C ARG A 442 -26.97 -13.10 1.61
N ARG A 443 -25.68 -13.10 1.32
CA ARG A 443 -24.66 -13.80 2.12
C ARG A 443 -24.52 -13.20 3.51
N GLN A 444 -24.64 -11.88 3.62
CA GLN A 444 -24.59 -11.15 4.89
C GLN A 444 -25.95 -11.06 5.60
N LYS A 445 -27.03 -11.54 4.95
CA LYS A 445 -28.41 -11.47 5.45
C LYS A 445 -28.83 -10.03 5.77
N TRP A 446 -28.52 -9.09 4.88
CA TRP A 446 -28.88 -7.70 5.04
C TRP A 446 -30.32 -7.44 4.59
N ASP A 447 -31.04 -6.63 5.38
CA ASP A 447 -32.42 -6.22 5.13
C ASP A 447 -32.52 -5.08 4.08
N CYS A 448 -31.79 -5.23 2.98
CA CYS A 448 -31.74 -4.27 1.88
C CYS A 448 -32.19 -4.88 0.54
N ILE A 449 -32.72 -6.10 0.54
CA ILE A 449 -33.19 -6.78 -0.67
C ILE A 449 -34.67 -6.48 -0.90
N GLU A 450 -34.99 -5.90 -2.04
CA GLU A 450 -36.36 -5.72 -2.52
C GLU A 450 -36.70 -6.79 -3.56
N THR A 451 -37.89 -7.36 -3.44
CA THR A 451 -38.42 -8.30 -4.44
C THR A 451 -39.63 -7.69 -5.11
N THR A 452 -39.49 -7.37 -6.40
CA THR A 452 -40.59 -6.89 -7.25
C THR A 452 -41.16 -8.06 -8.04
N ILE A 453 -42.44 -8.37 -7.80
CA ILE A 453 -43.19 -9.37 -8.56
C ILE A 453 -44.12 -8.62 -9.53
N ARG A 454 -43.94 -8.82 -10.84
CA ARG A 454 -44.86 -8.24 -11.84
C ARG A 454 -45.96 -9.24 -12.16
N LEU A 455 -47.16 -8.91 -11.74
CA LEU A 455 -48.35 -9.73 -11.94
C LEU A 455 -49.01 -9.41 -13.30
N PRO A 456 -49.49 -10.42 -14.05
CA PRO A 456 -50.24 -10.18 -15.29
C PRO A 456 -51.65 -9.68 -14.96
N LYS A 457 -52.18 -8.68 -15.69
CA LYS A 457 -53.53 -8.14 -15.48
C LYS A 457 -54.56 -9.25 -15.16
N GLY A 458 -55.20 -9.17 -14.00
CA GLY A 458 -56.14 -10.19 -13.52
C GLY A 458 -56.70 -9.85 -12.14
N GLN A 459 -57.53 -10.76 -11.60
CA GLN A 459 -57.96 -10.72 -10.21
C GLN A 459 -56.96 -11.51 -9.36
N TYR A 460 -56.64 -10.98 -8.18
CA TYR A 460 -55.70 -11.60 -7.25
C TYR A 460 -56.32 -11.63 -5.85
N GLN A 461 -56.05 -12.70 -5.10
CA GLN A 461 -56.53 -12.82 -3.73
C GLN A 461 -55.35 -12.76 -2.77
N LEU A 462 -55.35 -11.75 -1.89
CA LEU A 462 -54.44 -11.69 -0.75
C LEU A 462 -55.08 -12.42 0.43
N VAL A 463 -54.46 -13.50 0.88
CA VAL A 463 -54.87 -14.29 2.04
C VAL A 463 -53.90 -14.01 3.18
N VAL A 464 -54.41 -13.45 4.28
CA VAL A 464 -53.61 -13.15 5.47
C VAL A 464 -53.92 -14.20 6.54
N GLU A 465 -52.92 -14.95 6.98
CA GLU A 465 -53.01 -16.01 7.99
C GLU A 465 -52.15 -15.65 9.22
N PRO A 466 -52.41 -16.25 10.39
CA PRO A 466 -51.53 -16.10 11.54
C PRO A 466 -50.10 -16.53 11.19
N GLY A 467 -49.18 -15.57 11.07
CA GLY A 467 -47.76 -15.82 10.77
C GLY A 467 -47.40 -15.89 9.27
N SER A 468 -48.33 -15.74 8.33
CA SER A 468 -47.98 -15.68 6.91
C SER A 468 -48.99 -14.88 6.06
N THR A 469 -48.50 -14.33 4.95
CA THR A 469 -49.35 -13.69 3.94
C THR A 469 -49.13 -14.40 2.61
N ARG A 470 -50.20 -14.90 2.00
CA ARG A 470 -50.18 -15.60 0.71
C ARG A 470 -50.89 -14.78 -0.35
N LEU A 471 -50.29 -14.67 -1.53
CA LEU A 471 -50.91 -14.04 -2.70
C LEU A 471 -51.27 -15.14 -3.71
N VAL A 472 -52.57 -15.36 -3.93
CA VAL A 472 -53.10 -16.37 -4.85
C VAL A 472 -53.38 -15.73 -6.21
N LEU A 473 -52.86 -16.36 -7.26
CA LEU A 473 -52.86 -15.89 -8.63
C LEU A 473 -53.28 -17.04 -9.53
N ASP A 474 -54.15 -16.80 -10.51
CA ASP A 474 -54.42 -17.78 -11.56
C ASP A 474 -53.37 -17.66 -12.69
N GLY A 475 -52.62 -18.74 -12.94
CA GLY A 475 -51.58 -18.83 -13.98
C GLY A 475 -50.14 -18.58 -13.48
N ASP A 476 -49.19 -18.50 -14.43
CA ASP A 476 -47.75 -18.41 -14.12
C ASP A 476 -47.26 -16.97 -13.83
N VAL A 477 -46.37 -16.84 -12.84
CA VAL A 477 -45.70 -15.56 -12.51
C VAL A 477 -44.72 -15.20 -13.62
N LYS A 478 -44.98 -14.07 -14.32
CA LYS A 478 -44.17 -13.67 -15.48
C LYS A 478 -42.74 -13.27 -15.16
N THR A 479 -42.52 -12.52 -14.08
CA THR A 479 -41.18 -12.08 -13.68
C THR A 479 -41.11 -11.79 -12.19
N ILE A 480 -40.15 -12.41 -11.51
CA ILE A 480 -39.70 -12.07 -10.15
C ILE A 480 -38.33 -11.42 -10.30
N LYS A 481 -38.20 -10.16 -9.85
CA LYS A 481 -36.92 -9.44 -9.87
C LYS A 481 -36.52 -9.07 -8.45
N ALA A 482 -35.35 -9.52 -8.02
CA ALA A 482 -34.71 -9.03 -6.82
C ALA A 482 -33.78 -7.86 -7.16
N SER A 483 -33.80 -6.83 -6.32
CA SER A 483 -32.92 -5.66 -6.38
C SER A 483 -32.45 -5.28 -4.98
N VAL A 484 -31.45 -4.41 -4.90
CA VAL A 484 -30.90 -3.92 -3.64
C VAL A 484 -31.26 -2.45 -3.46
N ARG A 485 -31.80 -2.11 -2.30
CA ARG A 485 -31.91 -0.74 -1.81
C ARG A 485 -30.53 -0.21 -1.47
N GLN A 486 -30.03 0.70 -2.31
CA GLN A 486 -28.64 1.16 -2.22
C GLN A 486 -28.34 1.90 -0.92
N ASP A 487 -29.26 2.74 -0.45
CA ASP A 487 -29.17 3.47 0.82
C ASP A 487 -28.89 2.52 2.00
N LEU A 488 -29.74 1.49 2.15
CA LEU A 488 -29.60 0.50 3.22
C LEU A 488 -28.38 -0.40 3.03
N PHE A 489 -28.00 -0.70 1.78
CA PHE A 489 -26.80 -1.48 1.49
C PHE A 489 -25.52 -0.75 1.92
N TRP A 490 -25.42 0.54 1.63
CA TRP A 490 -24.25 1.34 2.00
C TRP A 490 -24.15 1.59 3.50
N GLU A 491 -25.30 1.72 4.18
CA GLU A 491 -25.36 1.75 5.64
C GLU A 491 -24.91 0.42 6.23
N ALA A 492 -25.42 -0.72 5.74
CA ALA A 492 -25.00 -2.03 6.22
C ALA A 492 -23.50 -2.29 5.97
N LEU A 493 -22.96 -1.85 4.82
CA LEU A 493 -21.54 -1.97 4.51
C LEU A 493 -20.67 -1.14 5.45
N SER A 494 -21.09 0.07 5.83
CA SER A 494 -20.29 0.95 6.69
C SER A 494 -20.18 0.46 8.13
N GLN A 495 -21.13 -0.35 8.58
CA GLN A 495 -21.15 -0.97 9.91
C GLN A 495 -20.31 -2.25 10.01
N LEU A 496 -19.78 -2.77 8.90
CA LEU A 496 -18.90 -3.93 8.96
C LEU A 496 -17.58 -3.59 9.68
N PRO A 497 -17.04 -4.53 10.48
CA PRO A 497 -15.72 -4.35 11.07
C PRO A 497 -14.66 -4.24 9.97
N LEU A 498 -13.67 -3.38 10.20
CA LEU A 498 -12.51 -3.21 9.35
C LEU A 498 -11.29 -3.95 9.95
N PRO A 499 -10.40 -4.53 9.12
CA PRO A 499 -10.48 -4.62 7.65
C PRO A 499 -11.64 -5.53 7.20
N LEU A 500 -12.18 -5.26 6.01
CA LEU A 500 -13.27 -6.08 5.47
C LEU A 500 -12.80 -7.52 5.19
N PRO A 501 -13.66 -8.53 5.35
CA PRO A 501 -13.31 -9.91 5.00
C PRO A 501 -12.95 -10.08 3.50
N ASP A 502 -11.78 -10.64 3.19
CA ASP A 502 -11.33 -10.97 1.81
C ASP A 502 -12.36 -11.74 0.98
N ALA A 503 -13.19 -12.54 1.65
CA ALA A 503 -14.24 -13.33 1.00
C ALA A 503 -15.31 -12.45 0.34
N LEU A 504 -15.61 -11.27 0.90
CA LEU A 504 -16.56 -10.31 0.33
C LEU A 504 -15.99 -9.66 -0.93
N GLU A 505 -14.73 -9.24 -0.88
CA GLU A 505 -14.11 -8.61 -2.04
C GLU A 505 -13.91 -9.60 -3.19
N ARG A 506 -13.45 -10.83 -2.89
CA ARG A 506 -13.35 -11.89 -3.93
C ARG A 506 -14.69 -12.19 -4.58
N LEU A 507 -15.78 -12.17 -3.81
CA LEU A 507 -17.14 -12.36 -4.31
C LEU A 507 -17.55 -11.23 -5.26
N ALA A 508 -17.30 -9.98 -4.86
CA ALA A 508 -17.58 -8.81 -5.69
C ALA A 508 -16.78 -8.84 -6.99
N ARG A 509 -15.46 -9.02 -6.90
CA ARG A 509 -14.56 -9.05 -8.06
C ARG A 509 -14.93 -10.15 -9.04
N LYS A 510 -15.19 -11.38 -8.57
CA LYS A 510 -15.62 -12.51 -9.43
C LYS A 510 -16.85 -12.19 -10.28
N THR A 511 -17.71 -11.29 -9.80
CA THR A 511 -18.98 -10.96 -10.46
C THR A 511 -18.82 -9.72 -11.36
N VAL A 512 -18.03 -8.74 -10.92
CA VAL A 512 -17.84 -7.45 -11.61
C VAL A 512 -16.81 -7.55 -12.74
N GLU A 513 -15.63 -8.10 -12.43
CA GLU A 513 -14.52 -8.32 -13.37
C GLU A 513 -14.76 -9.60 -14.16
#